data_AF-A0AB32TJE9-F1
#
_entry.id   AF-A0AB32TJE9-F1
#
_cell.length_a   1.000
_cell.length_b   1.000
_cell.length_c   1.000
_cell.angle_alpha   90.00
_cell.angle_beta   90.00
_cell.angle_gamma   90.00
#
_symmetry.space_group_name_H-M   'P 1'
#
loop_
_entity.id
_entity.type
_entity.pdbx_description
1 polymer ?
#
loop_
_entity_poly.entity_id
_entity_poly.type
_entity_poly.pdbx_seq_one_letter_code
_entity_poly.pdbx_strand_id
1 'polypeptide(L)'
;MFHQVRLLPQDKPLLRNFFFFLLWRDLDCKAPPTVYEWQVLPFGTTSSPCCAIYILQKIIEDAQAAECISHSIHNCFYVDNCLQSLPTLEEAKDLLQNLRTILSSGGFEIRKWASNDPRVISDLPPESRSEQTELWLSHHPSLDPSESTLGLLWNCHKDILRYRHRAIEPTTPTMLHLYRVLASQYDPLGYILPYTTRAKIIVQQLWGKTRDWDDPNIPHNLLEAWLSWEGELPALSTITLPRCFTRSVDPTSAIHDLHIFCDASEQSYGAVAYMRTEDDQQVNVSFLVARSRIAPKKRLSIPRLELCAALIGAQLANLLQTELALHIRKTTLWTDSMTVLCWLLSDSCRYKIFVGTRVAKIQELTKGQEWHYVNSQSNPADDLTKGKLLTDLVRPCRWNQGPAFLSQPFELWLH
;
A
#
# COMPACT_ATOMS: atom_id res chain seq x y z
N MET A 1 1.43 -6.22 -22.11
CA MET A 1 0.81 -7.46 -21.61
C MET A 1 -0.52 -7.78 -22.29
N PHE A 2 -1.64 -7.09 -22.02
CA PHE A 2 -2.97 -7.53 -22.51
C PHE A 2 -3.07 -7.67 -24.04
N HIS A 3 -2.53 -6.70 -24.79
CA HIS A 3 -2.56 -6.74 -26.25
C HIS A 3 -1.71 -7.86 -26.89
N GLN A 4 -0.90 -8.59 -26.11
CA GLN A 4 -0.18 -9.77 -26.60
C GLN A 4 -1.04 -11.05 -26.56
N VAL A 5 -2.17 -11.01 -25.86
CA VAL A 5 -3.11 -12.13 -25.77
C VAL A 5 -4.24 -11.96 -26.79
N ARG A 6 -4.34 -12.90 -27.72
CA ARG A 6 -5.46 -12.95 -28.66
C ARG A 6 -6.73 -13.46 -27.98
N LEU A 7 -7.85 -12.83 -28.32
CA LEU A 7 -9.16 -13.31 -27.92
C LEU A 7 -9.54 -14.57 -28.70
N LEU A 8 -10.21 -15.51 -28.04
CA LEU A 8 -10.81 -16.65 -28.72
C LEU A 8 -11.85 -16.14 -29.72
N PRO A 9 -11.98 -16.75 -30.92
CA PRO A 9 -12.93 -16.30 -31.94
C PRO A 9 -14.37 -16.14 -31.44
N GLN A 10 -14.78 -16.99 -30.50
CA GLN A 10 -16.11 -16.97 -29.88
C GLN A 10 -16.35 -15.80 -28.91
N ASP A 11 -15.29 -15.22 -28.34
CA ASP A 11 -15.39 -14.14 -27.35
C ASP A 11 -15.32 -12.75 -27.98
N LYS A 12 -14.76 -12.63 -29.19
CA LYS A 12 -14.64 -11.34 -29.89
C LYS A 12 -15.99 -10.63 -30.08
N PRO A 13 -17.08 -11.31 -30.48
CA PRO A 13 -18.39 -10.67 -30.64
C PRO A 13 -18.98 -10.19 -29.30
N LEU A 14 -18.62 -10.83 -28.18
CA LEU A 14 -19.11 -10.44 -26.85
C LEU A 14 -18.53 -9.08 -26.42
N LEU A 15 -17.24 -8.87 -26.71
CA LEU A 15 -16.57 -7.60 -26.43
C LEU A 15 -16.95 -6.50 -27.42
N ARG A 16 -17.41 -6.86 -28.63
CA ARG A 16 -18.01 -5.93 -29.58
C ARG A 16 -19.29 -5.28 -29.04
N ASN A 17 -20.13 -6.04 -28.33
CA ASN A 17 -21.39 -5.50 -27.78
C ASN A 17 -21.20 -4.65 -26.52
N PHE A 18 -20.11 -4.86 -25.77
CA PHE A 18 -19.82 -4.11 -24.53
C PHE A 18 -19.00 -2.85 -24.74
N PHE A 19 -18.16 -2.78 -25.78
CA PHE A 19 -17.31 -1.62 -26.07
C PHE A 19 -17.52 -1.14 -27.51
N PHE A 20 -18.59 -0.38 -27.72
CA PHE A 20 -18.77 0.39 -28.94
C PHE A 20 -17.78 1.57 -28.95
N PHE A 21 -16.67 1.44 -29.69
CA PHE A 21 -15.93 2.61 -30.16
C PHE A 21 -16.64 3.17 -31.38
N LEU A 22 -17.67 4.00 -31.14
CA LEU A 22 -18.28 4.83 -32.17
C LEU A 22 -17.29 5.94 -32.53
N LEU A 23 -16.34 5.63 -33.40
CA LEU A 23 -15.43 6.64 -33.92
C LEU A 23 -16.13 7.32 -35.10
N TRP A 24 -16.70 8.49 -34.84
CA TRP A 24 -17.11 9.40 -35.89
C TRP A 24 -15.85 10.06 -36.42
N ARG A 25 -15.31 9.50 -37.50
CA ARG A 25 -14.25 10.17 -38.24
C ARG A 25 -14.84 11.48 -38.78
N ASP A 26 -14.10 12.55 -38.58
CA ASP A 26 -14.38 13.88 -39.14
C ASP A 26 -15.66 14.57 -38.62
N LEU A 27 -16.12 14.21 -37.41
CA LEU A 27 -17.30 14.82 -36.74
C LEU A 27 -18.60 14.72 -37.55
N ASP A 28 -18.67 13.86 -38.58
CA ASP A 28 -19.87 13.75 -39.42
C ASP A 28 -20.98 12.93 -38.74
N CYS A 29 -21.83 13.65 -38.01
CA CYS A 29 -23.29 13.69 -38.15
C CYS A 29 -24.02 12.42 -38.64
N LYS A 30 -23.79 12.17 -39.92
CA LYS A 30 -24.75 11.51 -40.80
C LYS A 30 -24.20 10.20 -41.34
N ALA A 31 -22.89 10.00 -41.26
CA ALA A 31 -22.27 8.75 -41.66
C ALA A 31 -22.54 7.68 -40.59
N PRO A 32 -22.91 6.45 -40.99
CA PRO A 32 -23.01 5.37 -40.04
C PRO A 32 -21.63 5.15 -39.38
N PRO A 33 -21.59 4.98 -38.04
CA PRO A 33 -20.34 4.84 -37.31
C PRO A 33 -19.55 3.62 -37.76
N THR A 34 -18.23 3.74 -37.85
CA THR A 34 -17.36 2.59 -38.12
C THR A 34 -17.27 1.73 -36.86
N VAL A 35 -17.57 0.44 -36.99
CA VAL A 35 -17.53 -0.51 -35.87
C VAL A 35 -16.24 -1.32 -35.93
N TYR A 36 -15.48 -1.31 -34.84
CA TYR A 36 -14.28 -2.11 -34.66
C TYR A 36 -14.51 -3.24 -33.66
N GLU A 37 -13.80 -4.35 -33.86
CA GLU A 37 -13.83 -5.51 -32.96
C GLU A 37 -12.43 -5.76 -32.39
N TRP A 38 -12.36 -5.94 -31.07
CA TRP A 38 -11.13 -6.29 -30.38
C TRP A 38 -10.63 -7.67 -30.84
N GLN A 39 -9.36 -7.72 -31.24
CA GLN A 39 -8.67 -8.97 -31.58
C GLN A 39 -7.86 -9.54 -30.41
N VAL A 40 -7.60 -8.71 -29.41
CA VAL A 40 -6.74 -8.98 -28.26
C VAL A 40 -7.44 -8.51 -26.97
N LEU A 41 -6.98 -8.96 -25.81
CA LEU A 41 -7.56 -8.54 -24.53
C LEU A 41 -7.51 -7.01 -24.39
N PRO A 42 -8.65 -6.32 -24.25
CA PRO A 42 -8.69 -4.87 -24.13
C PRO A 42 -8.31 -4.41 -22.71
N PHE A 43 -7.84 -3.17 -22.61
CA PHE A 43 -7.76 -2.49 -21.31
C PHE A 43 -9.17 -2.19 -20.77
N GLY A 44 -9.32 -2.19 -19.44
CA GLY A 44 -10.57 -1.84 -18.76
C GLY A 44 -11.57 -2.99 -18.60
N THR A 45 -11.31 -4.16 -19.17
CA THR A 45 -12.14 -5.36 -18.91
C THR A 45 -11.64 -6.07 -17.66
N THR A 46 -12.57 -6.42 -16.77
CA THR A 46 -12.27 -7.03 -15.45
C THR A 46 -11.58 -8.40 -15.56
N SER A 47 -11.88 -9.17 -16.60
CA SER A 47 -11.26 -10.49 -16.83
C SER A 47 -9.86 -10.42 -17.43
N SER A 48 -9.49 -9.31 -18.09
CA SER A 48 -8.21 -9.22 -18.83
C SER A 48 -6.97 -9.41 -17.94
N PRO A 49 -6.88 -8.81 -16.73
CA PRO A 49 -5.80 -9.12 -15.79
C PRO A 49 -5.70 -10.61 -15.45
N CYS A 50 -6.83 -11.26 -15.15
CA CYS A 50 -6.87 -12.67 -14.79
C CYS A 50 -6.39 -13.55 -15.95
N CYS A 51 -6.90 -13.33 -17.16
CA CYS A 51 -6.50 -14.09 -18.34
C CYS A 51 -5.00 -13.92 -18.65
N ALA A 52 -4.48 -12.70 -18.54
CA ALA A 52 -3.08 -12.43 -18.83
C ALA A 52 -2.13 -13.07 -17.81
N ILE A 53 -2.45 -12.99 -16.52
CA ILE A 53 -1.68 -13.66 -15.45
C ILE A 53 -1.71 -15.18 -15.66
N TYR A 54 -2.88 -15.75 -15.95
CA TYR A 54 -3.01 -17.19 -16.22
C TYR A 54 -2.10 -17.63 -17.37
N ILE A 55 -2.05 -16.86 -18.46
CA ILE A 55 -1.18 -17.20 -19.61
C ILE A 55 0.30 -17.09 -19.25
N LEU A 56 0.70 -16.09 -18.45
CA LEU A 56 2.08 -16.00 -17.96
C LEU A 56 2.47 -17.22 -17.13
N GLN A 57 1.59 -17.66 -16.22
CA GLN A 57 1.79 -18.87 -15.43
C GLN A 57 1.91 -20.09 -16.35
N LYS A 58 1.02 -20.20 -17.35
CA LYS A 58 1.02 -21.32 -18.30
C LYS A 58 2.29 -21.41 -19.13
N ILE A 59 2.82 -20.28 -19.61
CA ILE A 59 4.08 -20.23 -20.38
C ILE A 59 5.24 -20.84 -19.57
N ILE A 60 5.28 -20.56 -18.27
CA ILE A 60 6.37 -20.99 -17.39
C ILE A 60 6.22 -22.46 -17.01
N GLU A 61 5.01 -22.91 -16.76
CA GLU A 61 4.70 -24.34 -16.60
C GLU A 61 5.13 -25.14 -17.83
N ASP A 62 4.75 -24.67 -19.02
CA ASP A 62 5.05 -25.35 -20.29
C ASP A 62 6.56 -25.30 -20.61
N ALA A 63 7.24 -24.21 -20.24
CA ALA A 63 8.70 -24.09 -20.38
C ALA A 63 9.49 -24.89 -19.32
N GLN A 64 8.83 -25.48 -18.32
CA GLN A 64 9.47 -26.15 -17.17
C GLN A 64 10.55 -25.27 -16.53
N ALA A 65 10.23 -24.00 -16.32
CA ALA A 65 11.20 -23.03 -15.84
C ALA A 65 11.73 -23.40 -14.44
N ALA A 66 12.94 -22.92 -14.14
CA ALA A 66 13.51 -23.04 -12.80
C ALA A 66 12.58 -22.43 -11.73
N GLU A 67 12.65 -22.99 -10.53
CA GLU A 67 11.77 -22.60 -9.41
C GLU A 67 11.82 -21.11 -9.09
N CYS A 68 12.99 -20.47 -9.19
CA CYS A 68 13.15 -19.03 -8.99
C CYS A 68 12.32 -18.21 -9.98
N ILE A 69 12.25 -18.60 -11.26
CA ILE A 69 11.46 -17.91 -12.29
C ILE A 69 9.97 -18.14 -12.05
N SER A 70 9.60 -19.36 -11.70
CA SER A 70 8.21 -19.71 -11.37
C SER A 70 7.69 -18.88 -10.18
N HIS A 71 8.47 -18.83 -9.09
CA HIS A 71 8.16 -18.01 -7.93
C HIS A 71 7.94 -16.54 -8.31
N SER A 72 8.80 -16.00 -9.15
CA SER A 72 8.74 -14.60 -9.62
C SER A 72 7.39 -14.30 -10.30
N ILE A 73 6.88 -15.21 -11.12
CA ILE A 73 5.61 -14.97 -11.83
C ILE A 73 4.38 -15.24 -10.97
N HIS A 74 4.45 -16.21 -10.07
CA HIS A 74 3.34 -16.47 -9.16
C HIS A 74 3.18 -15.40 -8.08
N ASN A 75 4.29 -14.84 -7.57
CA ASN A 75 4.28 -14.02 -6.37
C ASN A 75 4.71 -12.56 -6.58
N CYS A 76 5.43 -12.25 -7.66
CA CYS A 76 5.95 -10.89 -7.88
C CYS A 76 5.19 -10.12 -8.98
N PHE A 77 4.26 -10.75 -9.70
CA PHE A 77 3.39 -10.06 -10.66
C PHE A 77 2.11 -9.56 -10.01
N TYR A 78 1.89 -8.24 -10.11
CA TYR A 78 0.63 -7.60 -9.78
C TYR A 78 0.03 -6.95 -11.02
N VAL A 79 -1.00 -7.60 -11.59
CA VAL A 79 -1.65 -7.21 -12.84
C VAL A 79 -0.62 -7.10 -13.96
N ASP A 80 -0.15 -5.90 -14.28
CA ASP A 80 0.77 -5.57 -15.37
C ASP A 80 2.19 -5.24 -14.90
N ASN A 81 2.42 -5.19 -13.59
CA ASN A 81 3.71 -4.86 -13.00
C ASN A 81 4.38 -6.10 -12.40
N CYS A 82 5.66 -6.32 -12.73
CA CYS A 82 6.52 -7.28 -12.04
C CYS A 82 7.42 -6.53 -11.07
N LEU A 83 7.32 -6.83 -9.78
CA LEU A 83 8.06 -6.16 -8.72
C LEU A 83 8.78 -7.19 -7.87
N GLN A 84 10.08 -7.30 -8.05
CA GLN A 84 10.92 -8.25 -7.33
C GLN A 84 12.19 -7.58 -6.85
N SER A 85 12.64 -8.01 -5.67
CA SER A 85 13.91 -7.58 -5.09
C SER A 85 14.81 -8.80 -4.96
N LEU A 86 16.08 -8.62 -5.27
CA LEU A 86 17.11 -9.65 -5.19
C LEU A 86 18.33 -9.10 -4.45
N PRO A 87 19.07 -9.95 -3.72
CA PRO A 87 20.19 -9.53 -2.89
C PRO A 87 21.42 -9.11 -3.70
N THR A 88 21.61 -9.68 -4.90
CA THR A 88 22.82 -9.46 -5.70
C THR A 88 22.52 -8.96 -7.11
N LEU A 89 23.48 -8.21 -7.66
CA LEU A 89 23.45 -7.73 -9.05
C LEU A 89 23.35 -8.89 -10.04
N GLU A 90 24.12 -9.95 -9.83
CA GLU A 90 24.20 -11.10 -10.74
C GLU A 90 22.87 -11.86 -10.76
N GLU A 91 22.27 -12.15 -9.60
CA GLU A 91 20.94 -12.76 -9.54
C GLU A 91 19.89 -11.91 -10.25
N ALA A 92 19.97 -10.58 -10.12
CA ALA A 92 19.05 -9.67 -10.79
C ALA A 92 19.19 -9.72 -12.32
N LYS A 93 20.43 -9.76 -12.83
CA LYS A 93 20.69 -9.91 -14.27
C LYS A 93 20.21 -11.26 -14.80
N ASP A 94 20.53 -12.33 -14.09
CA ASP A 94 20.15 -13.70 -14.48
C ASP A 94 18.63 -13.85 -14.50
N LEU A 95 17.93 -13.38 -13.45
CA LEU A 95 16.47 -13.38 -13.41
C LEU A 95 15.89 -12.62 -14.61
N LEU A 96 16.38 -11.40 -14.86
CA LEU A 96 15.86 -10.54 -15.91
C LEU A 96 16.05 -11.19 -17.29
N GLN A 97 17.22 -11.76 -17.56
CA GLN A 97 17.51 -12.42 -18.83
C GLN A 97 16.67 -13.68 -19.02
N ASN A 98 16.49 -14.48 -17.97
CA ASN A 98 15.66 -15.68 -18.00
C ASN A 98 14.18 -15.33 -18.21
N LEU A 99 13.65 -14.35 -17.48
CA LEU A 99 12.27 -13.86 -17.67
C LEU A 99 12.03 -13.38 -19.09
N ARG A 100 12.94 -12.54 -19.63
CA ARG A 100 12.81 -12.06 -21.02
C ARG A 100 12.81 -13.22 -22.01
N THR A 101 13.73 -14.17 -21.85
CA THR A 101 13.86 -15.30 -22.77
C THR A 101 12.62 -16.19 -22.74
N ILE A 102 12.19 -16.63 -21.55
CA ILE A 102 11.03 -17.52 -21.39
C ILE A 102 9.75 -16.84 -21.86
N LEU A 103 9.51 -15.59 -21.45
CA LEU A 103 8.27 -14.91 -21.82
C LEU A 103 8.24 -14.53 -23.30
N SER A 104 9.39 -14.20 -23.90
CA SER A 104 9.47 -13.95 -25.34
C SER A 104 9.08 -15.20 -26.15
N SER A 105 9.37 -16.41 -25.65
CA SER A 105 8.95 -17.65 -26.30
C SER A 105 7.42 -17.81 -26.34
N GLY A 106 6.72 -17.26 -25.34
CA GLY A 106 5.26 -17.17 -25.29
C GLY A 106 4.67 -15.93 -25.99
N GLY A 107 5.49 -15.14 -26.68
CA GLY A 107 5.07 -13.89 -27.33
C GLY A 107 4.89 -12.70 -26.39
N PHE A 108 5.36 -12.81 -25.14
CA PHE A 108 5.33 -11.74 -24.15
C PHE A 108 6.66 -11.00 -24.09
N GLU A 109 6.65 -9.76 -24.55
CA GLU A 109 7.76 -8.85 -24.41
C GLU A 109 7.49 -7.88 -23.24
N ILE A 110 8.22 -8.06 -22.13
CA ILE A 110 8.19 -7.12 -21.00
C ILE A 110 9.01 -5.88 -21.36
N ARG A 111 8.42 -4.72 -21.07
CA ARG A 111 9.00 -3.39 -21.31
C ARG A 111 9.00 -2.57 -20.03
N LYS A 112 9.64 -1.40 -20.09
CA LYS A 112 9.78 -0.44 -18.99
C LYS A 112 10.54 -1.01 -17.79
N TRP A 113 11.61 -1.74 -18.06
CA TRP A 113 12.51 -2.22 -17.01
C TRP A 113 13.14 -1.04 -16.27
N ALA A 114 13.15 -1.12 -14.94
CA ALA A 114 13.75 -0.15 -14.03
C ALA A 114 14.36 -0.90 -12.84
N SER A 115 15.45 -0.35 -12.30
CA SER A 115 16.19 -0.92 -11.16
C SER A 115 16.84 0.21 -10.38
N ASN A 116 17.00 0.03 -9.06
CA ASN A 116 17.79 0.92 -8.23
C ASN A 116 19.30 0.83 -8.53
N ASP A 117 19.74 -0.26 -9.14
CA ASP A 117 21.10 -0.42 -9.65
C ASP A 117 21.09 -0.31 -11.19
N PRO A 118 21.70 0.74 -11.78
CA PRO A 118 21.68 0.95 -13.21
C PRO A 118 22.45 -0.14 -13.97
N ARG A 119 23.37 -0.85 -13.31
CA ARG A 119 24.14 -1.95 -13.92
C ARG A 119 23.25 -3.14 -14.28
N VAL A 120 22.09 -3.31 -13.65
CA VAL A 120 21.13 -4.39 -13.95
C VAL A 120 20.51 -4.18 -15.34
N ILE A 121 20.27 -2.93 -15.73
CA ILE A 121 19.47 -2.54 -16.90
C ILE A 121 20.30 -1.91 -18.02
N SER A 122 21.57 -1.57 -17.76
CA SER A 122 22.51 -0.96 -18.71
C SER A 122 22.78 -1.81 -19.96
N ASP A 123 22.50 -3.10 -19.91
CA ASP A 123 22.78 -4.02 -21.01
C ASP A 123 21.53 -4.22 -21.91
N LEU A 124 20.38 -3.65 -21.52
CA LEU A 124 19.12 -3.78 -22.25
C LEU A 124 19.02 -2.82 -23.44
N PRO A 125 18.20 -3.11 -24.45
CA PRO A 125 17.88 -2.12 -25.48
C PRO A 125 17.14 -0.90 -24.88
N PRO A 126 17.36 0.32 -25.39
CA PRO A 126 16.66 1.53 -24.93
C PRO A 126 15.13 1.40 -24.92
N GLU A 127 14.55 0.69 -25.89
CA GLU A 127 13.09 0.51 -26.02
C GLU A 127 12.50 -0.41 -24.95
N SER A 128 13.35 -1.23 -24.32
CA SER A 128 12.96 -2.12 -23.23
C SER A 128 13.00 -1.42 -21.87
N ARG A 129 13.81 -0.37 -21.73
CA ARG A 129 13.98 0.39 -20.48
C ARG A 129 12.83 1.38 -20.29
N SER A 130 12.62 1.82 -19.06
CA SER A 130 11.67 2.89 -18.81
C SER A 130 12.23 4.25 -19.26
N GLU A 131 11.34 5.18 -19.61
CA GLU A 131 11.76 6.53 -20.04
C GLU A 131 12.57 7.27 -18.96
N GLN A 132 12.20 7.12 -17.68
CA GLN A 132 12.93 7.77 -16.59
C GLN A 132 14.29 7.10 -16.34
N THR A 133 14.39 5.78 -16.53
CA THR A 133 15.68 5.08 -16.51
C THR A 133 16.59 5.58 -17.62
N GLU A 134 16.07 5.77 -18.83
CA GLU A 134 16.87 6.30 -19.93
C GLU A 134 17.34 7.73 -19.66
N LEU A 135 16.47 8.59 -19.12
CA LEU A 135 16.86 9.93 -18.67
C LEU A 135 17.95 9.89 -17.59
N TRP A 136 17.91 8.90 -16.70
CA TRP A 136 18.93 8.71 -15.68
C TRP A 136 20.28 8.27 -16.27
N LEU A 137 20.27 7.28 -17.17
CA LEU A 137 21.47 6.74 -17.81
C LEU A 137 22.13 7.74 -18.77
N SER A 138 21.35 8.60 -19.42
CA SER A 138 21.83 9.61 -20.37
C SER A 138 22.48 10.85 -19.72
N HIS A 139 22.84 10.78 -18.43
CA HIS A 139 23.63 11.79 -17.70
C HIS A 139 22.96 13.17 -17.58
N HIS A 140 21.65 13.20 -17.32
CA HIS A 140 20.99 14.40 -16.81
C HIS A 140 20.78 14.31 -15.27
N PRO A 141 21.83 14.55 -14.45
CA PRO A 141 21.79 14.36 -12.99
C PRO A 141 20.80 15.28 -12.26
N SER A 142 20.18 16.26 -12.94
CA SER A 142 19.19 17.16 -12.36
C SER A 142 17.76 16.61 -12.34
N LEU A 143 17.47 15.53 -13.06
CA LEU A 143 16.16 14.90 -13.06
C LEU A 143 16.17 13.78 -12.01
N ASP A 144 15.34 13.91 -10.97
CA ASP A 144 15.12 12.91 -9.90
C ASP A 144 14.14 11.84 -10.43
N PRO A 145 14.61 10.89 -11.26
CA PRO A 145 13.76 10.10 -12.14
C PRO A 145 12.95 9.15 -11.28
N SER A 146 11.63 9.24 -11.37
CA SER A 146 10.72 8.49 -10.52
C SER A 146 9.74 7.68 -11.36
N GLU A 147 9.73 6.37 -11.13
CA GLU A 147 8.81 5.43 -11.78
C GLU A 147 7.46 5.41 -11.07
N SER A 148 6.39 5.26 -11.84
CA SER A 148 5.06 5.10 -11.27
C SER A 148 4.87 3.64 -10.85
N THR A 149 4.99 3.34 -9.56
CA THR A 149 4.93 1.97 -9.02
C THR A 149 3.73 1.80 -8.12
N LEU A 150 2.75 1.00 -8.56
CA LEU A 150 1.50 0.72 -7.83
C LEU A 150 0.80 1.99 -7.30
N GLY A 151 0.82 3.07 -8.06
CA GLY A 151 0.19 4.35 -7.68
C GLY A 151 1.07 5.30 -6.84
N LEU A 152 2.25 4.85 -6.39
CA LEU A 152 3.28 5.69 -5.78
C LEU A 152 4.36 6.06 -6.82
N LEU A 153 5.30 6.92 -6.42
CA LEU A 153 6.48 7.29 -7.20
C LEU A 153 7.71 6.61 -6.58
N TRP A 154 8.36 5.71 -7.30
CA TRP A 154 9.60 5.08 -6.88
C TRP A 154 10.79 5.79 -7.51
N ASN A 155 11.58 6.45 -6.68
CA ASN A 155 12.88 6.95 -7.07
C ASN A 155 13.90 5.81 -7.01
N CYS A 156 14.26 5.27 -8.18
CA CYS A 156 15.17 4.14 -8.28
C CYS A 156 16.54 4.48 -7.70
N HIS A 157 17.11 5.65 -8.03
CA HIS A 157 18.46 6.01 -7.61
C HIS A 157 18.65 6.05 -6.09
N LYS A 158 17.69 6.65 -5.37
CA LYS A 158 17.72 6.74 -3.90
C LYS A 158 17.05 5.55 -3.20
N ASP A 159 16.41 4.68 -3.97
CA ASP A 159 15.57 3.58 -3.52
C ASP A 159 14.48 3.97 -2.51
N ILE A 160 13.75 5.05 -2.81
CA ILE A 160 12.68 5.60 -1.97
C ILE A 160 11.35 5.69 -2.72
N LEU A 161 10.26 5.48 -2.00
CA LEU A 161 8.89 5.74 -2.44
C LEU A 161 8.46 7.15 -2.02
N ARG A 162 7.71 7.81 -2.89
CA ARG A 162 7.15 9.16 -2.71
C ARG A 162 5.70 9.18 -3.14
N TYR A 163 4.96 10.16 -2.64
CA TYR A 163 3.57 10.39 -3.06
C TYR A 163 3.51 11.41 -4.19
N ARG A 164 2.58 11.21 -5.13
CA ARG A 164 2.28 12.18 -6.17
C ARG A 164 1.32 13.24 -5.63
N HIS A 165 1.75 14.49 -5.58
CA HIS A 165 0.82 15.61 -5.43
C HIS A 165 0.08 15.85 -6.75
N ARG A 166 -1.25 15.95 -6.71
CA ARG A 166 -2.06 16.41 -7.84
C ARG A 166 -2.62 17.77 -7.47
N ALA A 167 -2.34 18.78 -8.29
CA ALA A 167 -2.91 20.11 -8.09
C ALA A 167 -4.44 20.01 -8.13
N ILE A 168 -5.09 20.67 -7.18
CA ILE A 168 -6.56 20.71 -7.08
C ILE A 168 -7.00 22.04 -7.68
N GLU A 169 -7.92 21.97 -8.64
CA GLU A 169 -8.49 23.18 -9.21
C GLU A 169 -9.32 23.94 -8.17
N PRO A 170 -9.12 25.26 -8.03
CA PRO A 170 -9.90 26.08 -7.12
C PRO A 170 -11.38 25.98 -7.48
N THR A 171 -12.18 25.39 -6.60
CA THR A 171 -13.62 25.25 -6.78
C THR A 171 -14.31 25.53 -5.46
N THR A 172 -15.59 25.90 -5.51
CA THR A 172 -16.38 26.08 -4.29
C THR A 172 -16.37 24.78 -3.48
N PRO A 173 -15.95 24.80 -2.21
CA PRO A 173 -15.88 23.60 -1.41
C PRO A 173 -17.30 23.09 -1.12
N THR A 174 -17.66 21.99 -1.78
CA THR A 174 -18.88 21.22 -1.54
C THR A 174 -18.53 19.88 -0.90
N MET A 175 -19.52 19.17 -0.36
CA MET A 175 -19.33 17.81 0.13
C MET A 175 -18.67 16.90 -0.91
N LEU A 176 -19.10 16.99 -2.18
CA LEU A 176 -18.51 16.24 -3.28
C LEU A 176 -17.05 16.60 -3.53
N HIS A 177 -16.73 17.90 -3.53
CA HIS A 177 -15.35 18.35 -3.69
C HIS A 177 -14.45 17.78 -2.59
N LEU A 178 -14.87 17.93 -1.32
CA LEU A 178 -14.17 17.41 -0.15
C LEU A 178 -13.89 15.91 -0.27
N TYR A 179 -14.91 15.13 -0.62
CA TYR A 179 -14.77 13.69 -0.82
C TYR A 179 -13.81 13.34 -1.95
N ARG A 180 -13.91 14.02 -3.09
CA ARG A 180 -13.06 13.79 -4.25
C ARG A 180 -11.60 14.02 -3.92
N VAL A 181 -11.30 15.11 -3.20
CA VAL A 181 -9.94 15.47 -2.76
C VAL A 181 -9.40 14.46 -1.75
N LEU A 182 -10.19 14.04 -0.76
CA LEU A 182 -9.78 13.03 0.20
C LEU A 182 -9.55 11.66 -0.48
N ALA A 183 -10.46 11.25 -1.37
CA ALA A 183 -10.39 9.98 -2.07
C ALA A 183 -9.23 9.92 -3.09
N SER A 184 -8.77 11.07 -3.60
CA SER A 184 -7.59 11.11 -4.48
C SER A 184 -6.28 10.85 -3.74
N GLN A 185 -6.27 10.89 -2.40
CA GLN A 185 -5.09 10.58 -1.60
C GLN A 185 -4.91 9.06 -1.50
N TYR A 186 -4.23 8.50 -2.50
CA TYR A 186 -3.93 7.08 -2.55
C TYR A 186 -2.80 6.72 -1.57
N ASP A 187 -3.12 5.88 -0.57
CA ASP A 187 -2.19 5.48 0.49
C ASP A 187 -2.27 3.98 0.80
N PRO A 188 -1.61 3.12 0.00
CA PRO A 188 -1.75 1.66 0.10
C PRO A 188 -1.13 1.10 1.39
N LEU A 189 -0.04 1.71 1.87
CA LEU A 189 0.66 1.33 3.09
C LEU A 189 0.06 2.00 4.34
N GLY A 190 -0.79 3.01 4.18
CA GLY A 190 -1.36 3.71 5.32
C GLY A 190 -0.38 4.68 6.01
N TYR A 191 0.71 5.07 5.34
CA TYR A 191 1.76 5.89 5.94
C TYR A 191 1.30 7.31 6.23
N ILE A 192 0.41 7.87 5.40
CA ILE A 192 -0.18 9.21 5.61
C ILE A 192 -1.52 9.13 6.36
N LEU A 193 -1.83 7.99 7.01
CA LEU A 193 -3.06 7.86 7.80
C LEU A 193 -3.20 8.94 8.88
N PRO A 194 -2.18 9.31 9.67
CA PRO A 194 -2.31 10.41 10.64
C PRO A 194 -2.79 11.72 10.02
N TYR A 195 -2.36 12.00 8.79
CA TYR A 195 -2.82 13.17 8.04
C TYR A 195 -4.26 12.97 7.51
N THR A 196 -4.54 11.85 6.82
CA THR A 196 -5.88 11.63 6.23
C THR A 196 -6.99 11.38 7.26
N THR A 197 -6.64 10.89 8.47
CA THR A 197 -7.60 10.73 9.58
C THR A 197 -8.26 12.06 9.93
N ARG A 198 -7.52 13.18 9.91
CA ARG A 198 -8.07 14.52 10.18
C ARG A 198 -9.20 14.88 9.20
N ALA A 199 -8.95 14.73 7.89
CA ALA A 199 -9.98 14.95 6.87
C ALA A 199 -11.17 13.99 6.99
N LYS A 200 -10.91 12.71 7.28
CA LYS A 200 -11.98 11.72 7.47
C LYS A 200 -12.90 12.08 8.65
N ILE A 201 -12.35 12.63 9.74
CA ILE A 201 -13.13 13.14 10.89
C ILE A 201 -14.00 14.33 10.47
N ILE A 202 -13.42 15.32 9.76
CA ILE A 202 -14.16 16.49 9.25
C ILE A 202 -15.33 16.03 8.37
N VAL A 203 -15.06 15.13 7.42
CA VAL A 203 -16.07 14.57 6.52
C VAL A 203 -17.17 13.83 7.29
N GLN A 204 -16.82 13.06 8.33
CA GLN A 204 -17.82 12.40 9.17
C GLN A 204 -18.72 13.41 9.90
N GLN A 205 -18.13 14.49 10.43
CA GLN A 205 -18.86 15.56 11.13
C GLN A 205 -19.82 16.30 10.21
N LEU A 206 -19.45 16.51 8.94
CA LEU A 206 -20.34 17.14 7.96
C LEU A 206 -21.62 16.34 7.73
N TRP A 207 -21.53 15.01 7.72
CA TRP A 207 -22.69 14.11 7.67
C TRP A 207 -23.49 14.04 8.97
N GLY A 208 -23.17 14.83 9.99
CA GLY A 208 -24.01 14.96 11.19
C GLY A 208 -25.38 15.57 10.91
N LYS A 209 -25.52 16.30 9.78
CA LYS A 209 -26.78 16.83 9.27
C LYS A 209 -27.06 16.28 7.88
N THR A 210 -28.33 16.21 7.51
CA THR A 210 -28.76 15.87 6.13
C THR A 210 -28.25 16.96 5.19
N ARG A 211 -27.46 16.58 4.19
CA ARG A 211 -26.83 17.46 3.20
C ARG A 211 -26.78 16.75 1.85
N ASP A 212 -26.91 17.53 0.79
CA ASP A 212 -26.66 17.06 -0.57
C ASP A 212 -25.17 17.18 -0.94
N TRP A 213 -24.77 16.42 -1.96
CA TRP A 213 -23.38 16.38 -2.44
C TRP A 213 -22.87 17.75 -2.90
N ASP A 214 -23.74 18.57 -3.49
CA ASP A 214 -23.43 19.87 -4.04
C ASP A 214 -23.76 21.03 -3.08
N ASP A 215 -24.15 20.74 -1.83
CA ASP A 215 -24.45 21.76 -0.82
C ASP A 215 -23.17 22.54 -0.44
N PRO A 216 -23.08 23.85 -0.72
CA PRO A 216 -21.93 24.67 -0.36
C PRO A 216 -21.96 25.13 1.10
N ASN A 217 -23.01 24.85 1.89
CA ASN A 217 -23.19 25.39 3.24
C ASN A 217 -22.37 24.67 4.31
N ILE A 218 -21.04 24.63 4.14
CA ILE A 218 -20.13 24.03 5.11
C ILE A 218 -20.02 24.93 6.35
N PRO A 219 -20.17 24.40 7.59
CA PRO A 219 -20.00 25.19 8.81
C PRO A 219 -18.60 25.78 8.85
N HIS A 220 -18.50 27.06 9.23
CA HIS A 220 -17.26 27.83 9.13
C HIS A 220 -16.06 27.14 9.81
N ASN A 221 -16.24 26.59 11.01
CA ASN A 221 -15.20 25.87 11.73
C ASN A 221 -14.69 24.61 11.00
N LEU A 222 -15.58 23.89 10.31
CA LEU A 222 -15.20 22.71 9.53
C LEU A 222 -14.56 23.10 8.21
N LEU A 223 -15.03 24.20 7.60
CA LEU A 223 -14.43 24.74 6.39
C LEU A 223 -13.00 25.22 6.65
N GLU A 224 -12.75 25.95 7.74
CA GLU A 224 -11.40 26.37 8.12
C GLU A 224 -10.47 25.18 8.37
N ALA A 225 -10.94 24.17 9.11
CA ALA A 225 -10.17 22.95 9.36
C ALA A 225 -9.87 22.20 8.06
N TRP A 226 -10.82 22.18 7.11
CA TRP A 226 -10.63 21.60 5.79
C TRP A 226 -9.60 22.35 4.96
N LEU A 227 -9.73 23.68 4.84
CA LEU A 227 -8.81 24.51 4.06
C LEU A 227 -7.38 24.44 4.63
N SER A 228 -7.26 24.39 5.96
CA SER A 228 -5.99 24.14 6.65
C SER A 228 -5.39 22.79 6.25
N TRP A 229 -6.18 21.71 6.29
CA TRP A 229 -5.74 20.37 5.89
C TRP A 229 -5.36 20.30 4.40
N GLU A 230 -6.17 20.88 3.51
CA GLU A 230 -5.96 20.88 2.07
C GLU A 230 -4.71 21.70 1.68
N GLY A 231 -4.48 22.81 2.36
CA GLY A 231 -3.29 23.66 2.18
C GLY A 231 -1.97 22.95 2.49
N GLU A 232 -2.00 21.83 3.22
CA GLU A 232 -0.81 21.00 3.48
C GLU A 232 -0.46 20.07 2.31
N LEU A 233 -1.39 19.78 1.39
CA LEU A 233 -1.20 18.82 0.29
C LEU A 233 0.07 19.05 -0.55
N PRO A 234 0.54 20.28 -0.84
CA PRO A 234 1.81 20.50 -1.52
C PRO A 234 3.00 19.77 -0.88
N ALA A 235 3.02 19.66 0.45
CA ALA A 235 4.04 18.93 1.18
C ALA A 235 3.96 17.41 1.01
N LEU A 236 2.90 16.86 0.41
CA LEU A 236 2.78 15.42 0.17
C LEU A 236 3.93 14.90 -0.71
N SER A 237 4.38 15.70 -1.66
CA SER A 237 5.50 15.37 -2.54
C SER A 237 6.84 15.25 -1.82
N THR A 238 6.99 15.83 -0.62
CA THR A 238 8.22 15.79 0.17
C THR A 238 8.28 14.60 1.13
N ILE A 239 7.19 13.87 1.30
CA ILE A 239 7.17 12.61 2.04
C ILE A 239 7.98 11.57 1.29
N THR A 240 8.92 10.94 2.01
CA THR A 240 9.78 9.88 1.50
C THR A 240 9.70 8.65 2.40
N LEU A 241 9.54 7.47 1.81
CA LEU A 241 9.59 6.20 2.50
C LEU A 241 10.73 5.37 1.90
N PRO A 242 11.62 4.78 2.71
CA PRO A 242 12.52 3.74 2.22
C PRO A 242 11.71 2.61 1.59
N ARG A 243 12.03 2.19 0.36
CA ARG A 243 11.36 1.06 -0.28
C ARG A 243 11.73 -0.25 0.43
N CYS A 244 13.00 -0.41 0.77
CA CYS A 244 13.49 -1.58 1.49
C CYS A 244 13.25 -1.42 2.99
N PHE A 245 12.69 -2.46 3.62
CA PHE A 245 12.47 -2.47 5.06
C PHE A 245 13.73 -2.85 5.86
N THR A 246 14.64 -3.62 5.27
CA THR A 246 15.91 -4.02 5.89
C THR A 246 17.07 -3.25 5.27
N ARG A 247 18.09 -2.96 6.07
CA ARG A 247 19.38 -2.43 5.59
C ARG A 247 20.43 -3.52 5.39
N SER A 248 20.15 -4.75 5.84
CA SER A 248 21.08 -5.86 5.70
C SER A 248 21.24 -6.23 4.23
N VAL A 249 22.49 -6.41 3.82
CA VAL A 249 22.87 -6.91 2.49
C VAL A 249 22.43 -8.38 2.34
N ASP A 250 22.43 -9.12 3.45
CA ASP A 250 21.90 -10.48 3.52
C ASP A 250 20.68 -10.51 4.45
N PRO A 251 19.46 -10.52 3.91
CA PRO A 251 18.25 -10.62 4.71
C PRO A 251 18.17 -11.91 5.51
N THR A 252 18.91 -12.96 5.13
CA THR A 252 18.81 -14.27 5.76
C THR A 252 19.61 -14.39 7.05
N SER A 253 20.64 -13.57 7.21
CA SER A 253 21.43 -13.50 8.45
C SER A 253 20.78 -12.59 9.50
N ALA A 254 19.91 -11.68 9.06
CA ALA A 254 19.24 -10.74 9.95
C ALA A 254 18.03 -11.38 10.64
N ILE A 255 17.83 -10.98 11.89
CA ILE A 255 16.67 -11.40 12.69
C ILE A 255 15.56 -10.36 12.50
N HIS A 256 14.38 -10.82 12.11
CA HIS A 256 13.21 -9.95 11.95
C HIS A 256 12.14 -10.25 13.00
N ASP A 257 11.78 -9.22 13.78
CA ASP A 257 10.63 -9.24 14.67
C ASP A 257 9.57 -8.24 14.21
N LEU A 258 8.32 -8.66 14.25
CA LEU A 258 7.16 -7.85 13.89
C LEU A 258 6.54 -7.23 15.14
N HIS A 259 6.36 -5.91 15.15
CA HIS A 259 5.75 -5.16 16.23
C HIS A 259 4.51 -4.41 15.74
N ILE A 260 3.35 -4.67 16.35
CA ILE A 260 2.08 -4.06 15.94
C ILE A 260 1.47 -3.32 17.11
N PHE A 261 1.27 -2.02 16.94
CA PHE A 261 0.71 -1.13 17.95
C PHE A 261 -0.73 -0.82 17.62
N CYS A 262 -1.60 -0.93 18.60
CA CYS A 262 -3.03 -0.66 18.49
C CYS A 262 -3.39 0.54 19.36
N ASP A 263 -4.29 1.38 18.88
CA ASP A 263 -4.85 2.48 19.68
C ASP A 263 -6.27 2.84 19.20
N ALA A 264 -7.05 3.42 20.11
CA ALA A 264 -8.37 3.95 19.82
C ALA A 264 -8.68 5.22 20.60
N SER A 265 -9.24 6.21 19.89
CA SER A 265 -9.87 7.39 20.45
C SER A 265 -11.38 7.38 20.21
N GLU A 266 -12.10 8.38 20.74
CA GLU A 266 -13.53 8.56 20.44
C GLU A 266 -13.82 8.81 18.96
N GLN A 267 -12.82 9.26 18.18
CA GLN A 267 -12.98 9.68 16.80
C GLN A 267 -12.47 8.64 15.81
N SER A 268 -11.42 7.90 16.14
CA SER A 268 -10.85 6.90 15.24
C SER A 268 -10.06 5.84 15.99
N TYR A 269 -9.83 4.71 15.34
CA TYR A 269 -9.12 3.57 15.92
C TYR A 269 -8.35 2.83 14.83
N GLY A 270 -7.27 2.16 15.18
CA GLY A 270 -6.43 1.50 14.18
C GLY A 270 -5.21 0.81 14.74
N ALA A 271 -4.35 0.38 13.83
CA ALA A 271 -3.08 -0.23 14.17
C ALA A 271 -1.99 0.18 13.17
N VAL A 272 -0.75 0.15 13.64
CA VAL A 272 0.46 0.37 12.84
C VAL A 272 1.48 -0.73 13.13
N ALA A 273 2.12 -1.24 12.08
CA ALA A 273 3.13 -2.28 12.14
C ALA A 273 4.52 -1.76 11.79
N TYR A 274 5.51 -2.22 12.55
CA TYR A 274 6.93 -1.97 12.34
C TYR A 274 7.68 -3.29 12.31
N MET A 275 8.76 -3.32 11.53
CA MET A 275 9.73 -4.40 11.57
C MET A 275 10.96 -3.93 12.35
N ARG A 276 11.34 -4.70 13.37
CA ARG A 276 12.63 -4.59 14.01
C ARG A 276 13.56 -5.61 13.35
N THR A 277 14.62 -5.11 12.73
CA THR A 277 15.67 -5.93 12.12
C THR A 277 16.93 -5.80 12.95
N GLU A 278 17.48 -6.92 13.39
CA GLU A 278 18.73 -7.00 14.13
C GLU A 278 19.74 -7.78 13.31
N ASP A 279 20.84 -7.13 12.96
CA ASP A 279 22.03 -7.76 12.37
C ASP A 279 23.20 -7.67 13.37
N ASP A 280 24.36 -8.24 13.02
CA ASP A 280 25.54 -8.29 13.89
C ASP A 280 26.04 -6.90 14.34
N GLN A 281 25.62 -5.82 13.68
CA GLN A 281 26.14 -4.47 13.91
C GLN A 281 25.10 -3.53 14.50
N GLN A 282 23.84 -3.60 14.07
CA GLN A 282 22.83 -2.60 14.37
C GLN A 282 21.40 -3.16 14.45
N VAL A 283 20.58 -2.47 15.25
CA VAL A 283 19.13 -2.61 15.25
C VAL A 283 18.53 -1.49 14.40
N ASN A 284 17.69 -1.88 13.44
CA ASN A 284 16.92 -0.96 12.61
C ASN A 284 15.43 -1.20 12.78
N VAL A 285 14.66 -0.11 12.84
CA VAL A 285 13.20 -0.15 12.93
C VAL A 285 12.61 0.55 11.72
N SER A 286 11.72 -0.14 11.01
CA SER A 286 11.13 0.33 9.76
C SER A 286 9.61 0.21 9.79
N PHE A 287 8.93 1.26 9.35
CA PHE A 287 7.49 1.24 9.13
C PHE A 287 7.13 0.22 8.04
N LEU A 288 6.09 -0.58 8.28
CA LEU A 288 5.57 -1.53 7.29
C LEU A 288 4.25 -1.05 6.70
N VAL A 289 3.22 -0.99 7.55
CA VAL A 289 1.85 -0.71 7.14
C VAL A 289 1.02 -0.25 8.32
N ALA A 290 0.07 0.64 8.07
CA ALA A 290 -0.94 1.03 9.03
C ALA A 290 -2.35 0.92 8.44
N ARG A 291 -3.33 0.74 9.33
CA ARG A 291 -4.75 0.69 8.99
C ARG A 291 -5.54 1.44 10.05
N SER A 292 -6.46 2.31 9.62
CA SER A 292 -7.35 3.05 10.52
C SER A 292 -8.80 2.97 10.06
N ARG A 293 -9.72 3.17 11.01
CA ARG A 293 -11.14 3.41 10.77
C ARG A 293 -11.62 4.57 11.65
N ILE A 294 -12.61 5.31 11.13
CA ILE A 294 -13.30 6.32 11.91
C ILE A 294 -14.32 5.63 12.81
N ALA A 295 -14.40 6.08 14.07
CA ALA A 295 -15.32 5.55 15.05
C ALA A 295 -16.77 5.66 14.53
N PRO A 296 -17.64 4.67 14.78
CA PRO A 296 -19.02 4.73 14.31
C PRO A 296 -19.79 5.91 14.90
N LYS A 297 -20.71 6.50 14.14
CA LYS A 297 -21.60 7.57 14.66
C LYS A 297 -22.38 7.12 15.89
N LYS A 298 -22.77 5.85 15.95
CA LYS A 298 -23.35 5.25 17.15
C LYS A 298 -22.24 5.03 18.17
N ARG A 299 -22.23 5.85 19.23
CA ARG A 299 -21.20 5.83 20.27
C ARG A 299 -20.97 4.43 20.83
N LEU A 300 -19.77 3.93 20.64
CA LEU A 300 -19.23 2.79 21.36
C LEU A 300 -18.44 3.30 22.57
N SER A 301 -18.35 2.48 23.62
CA SER A 301 -17.47 2.79 24.75
C SER A 301 -16.01 2.69 24.32
N ILE A 302 -15.12 3.47 24.95
CA ILE A 302 -13.67 3.44 24.68
C ILE A 302 -13.11 2.01 24.68
N PRO A 303 -13.37 1.13 25.69
CA PRO A 303 -12.89 -0.24 25.66
C PRO A 303 -13.33 -1.07 24.43
N ARG A 304 -14.51 -0.77 23.88
CA ARG A 304 -14.99 -1.46 22.66
C ARG A 304 -14.28 -0.96 21.42
N LEU A 305 -13.90 0.32 21.38
CA LEU A 305 -13.11 0.89 20.29
C LEU A 305 -11.66 0.38 20.35
N GLU A 306 -11.06 0.34 21.54
CA GLU A 306 -9.74 -0.27 21.78
C GLU A 306 -9.73 -1.75 21.36
N LEU A 307 -10.79 -2.51 21.68
CA LEU A 307 -10.93 -3.88 21.20
C LEU A 307 -11.07 -3.98 19.67
N CYS A 308 -11.68 -2.99 19.03
CA CYS A 308 -11.73 -2.93 17.56
C CYS A 308 -10.36 -2.59 16.95
N ALA A 309 -9.56 -1.74 17.59
CA ALA A 309 -8.18 -1.50 17.21
C ALA A 309 -7.34 -2.78 17.33
N ALA A 310 -7.47 -3.51 18.43
CA ALA A 310 -6.81 -4.79 18.64
C ALA A 310 -7.19 -5.82 17.55
N LEU A 311 -8.45 -5.85 17.11
CA LEU A 311 -8.86 -6.68 15.97
C LEU A 311 -8.18 -6.28 14.66
N ILE A 312 -8.05 -4.97 14.38
CA ILE A 312 -7.31 -4.50 13.21
C ILE A 312 -5.84 -4.92 13.31
N GLY A 313 -5.22 -4.79 14.49
CA GLY A 313 -3.85 -5.23 14.74
C GLY A 313 -3.67 -6.73 14.50
N ALA A 314 -4.58 -7.56 14.99
CA ALA A 314 -4.57 -9.01 14.77
C ALA A 314 -4.70 -9.40 13.28
N GLN A 315 -5.58 -8.71 12.54
CA GLN A 315 -5.70 -8.91 11.09
C GLN A 315 -4.44 -8.48 10.35
N LEU A 316 -3.81 -7.39 10.80
CA LEU A 316 -2.56 -6.90 10.23
C LEU A 316 -1.40 -7.87 10.49
N ALA A 317 -1.32 -8.46 11.69
CA ALA A 317 -0.36 -9.51 12.02
C ALA A 317 -0.47 -10.68 11.05
N ASN A 318 -1.68 -11.22 10.91
CA ASN A 318 -1.91 -12.37 10.05
C ASN A 318 -1.57 -12.06 8.58
N LEU A 319 -1.94 -10.87 8.09
CA LEU A 319 -1.58 -10.43 6.74
C LEU A 319 -0.06 -10.39 6.56
N LEU A 320 0.66 -9.73 7.47
CA LEU A 320 2.11 -9.56 7.35
C LEU A 320 2.86 -10.87 7.47
N GLN A 321 2.43 -11.78 8.34
CA GLN A 321 3.02 -13.12 8.45
C GLN A 321 2.80 -13.98 7.20
N THR A 322 1.72 -13.74 6.46
CA THR A 322 1.40 -14.51 5.26
C THR A 322 2.08 -13.95 4.02
N GLU A 323 2.14 -12.62 3.91
CA GLU A 323 2.52 -11.93 2.66
C GLU A 323 3.96 -11.42 2.66
N LEU A 324 4.61 -11.25 3.82
CA LEU A 324 6.02 -10.85 3.83
C LEU A 324 6.90 -12.03 3.43
N ALA A 325 7.75 -11.80 2.42
CA ALA A 325 8.76 -12.78 2.00
C ALA A 325 9.91 -12.95 3.00
N LEU A 326 9.98 -12.11 4.03
CA LEU A 326 11.00 -12.18 5.08
C LEU A 326 10.55 -13.14 6.18
N HIS A 327 11.48 -13.95 6.69
CA HIS A 327 11.21 -14.83 7.81
C HIS A 327 11.04 -14.02 9.10
N ILE A 328 9.83 -14.05 9.67
CA ILE A 328 9.52 -13.37 10.93
C ILE A 328 9.74 -14.36 12.09
N ARG A 329 10.70 -14.06 12.97
CA ARG A 329 11.00 -14.86 14.16
C ARG A 329 9.88 -14.75 15.20
N LYS A 330 9.50 -13.52 15.54
CA LYS A 330 8.54 -13.22 16.61
C LYS A 330 7.58 -12.13 16.17
N THR A 331 6.30 -12.27 16.51
CA THR A 331 5.33 -11.18 16.39
C THR A 331 4.81 -10.78 17.75
N THR A 332 4.80 -9.47 17.99
CA THR A 332 4.41 -8.86 19.25
C THR A 332 3.37 -7.79 19.01
N LEU A 333 2.22 -7.91 19.68
CA LEU A 333 1.13 -6.94 19.60
C LEU A 333 1.10 -6.09 20.87
N TRP A 334 0.88 -4.80 20.70
CA TRP A 334 0.96 -3.79 21.76
C TRP A 334 -0.34 -3.01 21.84
N THR A 335 -0.80 -2.76 23.06
CA THR A 335 -1.96 -1.91 23.35
C THR A 335 -1.74 -1.19 24.67
N ASP A 336 -2.24 0.04 24.79
CA ASP A 336 -2.25 0.81 26.03
C ASP A 336 -3.54 0.59 26.85
N SER A 337 -4.42 -0.30 26.39
CA SER A 337 -5.63 -0.68 27.13
C SER A 337 -5.41 -1.93 27.97
N MET A 338 -5.24 -1.75 29.28
CA MET A 338 -5.26 -2.87 30.23
C MET A 338 -6.59 -3.64 30.19
N THR A 339 -7.71 -2.96 29.90
CA THR A 339 -9.03 -3.60 29.79
C THR A 339 -9.04 -4.61 28.64
N VAL A 340 -8.50 -4.22 27.47
CA VAL A 340 -8.39 -5.13 26.33
C VAL A 340 -7.44 -6.27 26.64
N LEU A 341 -6.27 -6.02 27.25
CA LEU A 341 -5.36 -7.09 27.64
C LEU A 341 -6.03 -8.11 28.56
N CYS A 342 -6.76 -7.66 29.59
CA CYS A 342 -7.53 -8.55 30.46
C CYS A 342 -8.57 -9.38 29.68
N TRP A 343 -9.27 -8.77 28.71
CA TRP A 343 -10.22 -9.49 27.86
C TRP A 343 -9.54 -10.54 26.98
N LEU A 344 -8.36 -10.23 26.42
CA LEU A 344 -7.60 -11.14 25.57
C LEU A 344 -7.00 -12.32 26.33
N LEU A 345 -6.69 -12.16 27.61
CA LEU A 345 -6.25 -13.23 28.50
C LEU A 345 -7.40 -14.07 29.07
N SER A 346 -8.65 -13.65 28.86
CA SER A 346 -9.84 -14.30 29.40
C SER A 346 -10.54 -15.20 28.38
N ASP A 347 -11.36 -16.14 28.88
CA ASP A 347 -12.24 -16.94 28.02
C ASP A 347 -13.31 -16.05 27.36
N SER A 348 -13.34 -16.06 26.02
CA SER A 348 -14.27 -15.25 25.21
C SER A 348 -15.75 -15.48 25.55
N CYS A 349 -16.13 -16.70 25.95
CA CYS A 349 -17.50 -17.10 26.31
C CYS A 349 -18.09 -16.37 27.51
N ARG A 350 -17.27 -15.69 28.33
CA ARG A 350 -17.73 -14.95 29.51
C ARG A 350 -18.34 -13.59 29.17
N TYR A 351 -18.14 -13.09 27.96
CA TYR A 351 -18.53 -11.73 27.59
C TYR A 351 -19.75 -11.69 26.68
N LYS A 352 -20.44 -10.54 26.68
CA LYS A 352 -21.50 -10.25 25.71
C LYS A 352 -20.98 -10.40 24.28
N ILE A 353 -21.86 -10.81 23.38
CA ILE A 353 -21.57 -11.17 21.96
C ILE A 353 -20.57 -10.22 21.29
N PHE A 354 -20.74 -8.90 21.39
CA PHE A 354 -19.83 -7.93 20.75
C PHE A 354 -18.36 -8.13 21.14
N VAL A 355 -18.10 -8.32 22.45
CA VAL A 355 -16.76 -8.50 23.00
C VAL A 355 -16.31 -9.94 22.78
N GLY A 356 -17.16 -10.93 23.12
CA GLY A 356 -16.83 -12.35 22.99
C GLY A 356 -16.40 -12.74 21.57
N THR A 357 -17.16 -12.35 20.54
CA THR A 357 -16.83 -12.66 19.14
C THR A 357 -15.51 -12.03 18.69
N ARG A 358 -15.22 -10.80 19.14
CA ARG A 358 -13.97 -10.11 18.77
C ARG A 358 -12.76 -10.70 19.49
N VAL A 359 -12.89 -10.98 20.79
CA VAL A 359 -11.85 -11.66 21.58
C VAL A 359 -11.53 -13.02 20.96
N ALA A 360 -12.55 -13.82 20.65
CA ALA A 360 -12.35 -15.12 20.01
C ALA A 360 -11.61 -14.99 18.67
N LYS A 361 -11.99 -14.03 17.83
CA LYS A 361 -11.31 -13.82 16.53
C LYS A 361 -9.88 -13.32 16.70
N ILE A 362 -9.62 -12.45 17.67
CA ILE A 362 -8.26 -11.99 17.97
C ILE A 362 -7.40 -13.16 18.44
N GLN A 363 -7.87 -13.94 19.41
CA GLN A 363 -7.17 -15.12 19.94
C GLN A 363 -6.88 -16.16 18.84
N GLU A 364 -7.82 -16.36 17.91
CA GLU A 364 -7.63 -17.23 16.75
C GLU A 364 -6.51 -16.72 15.82
N LEU A 365 -6.54 -15.43 15.46
CA LEU A 365 -5.58 -14.81 14.54
C LEU A 365 -4.18 -14.64 15.15
N THR A 366 -4.09 -14.42 16.47
CA THR A 366 -2.82 -14.17 17.16
C THR A 366 -2.39 -15.36 18.01
N LYS A 367 -2.82 -16.58 17.66
CA LYS A 367 -2.44 -17.78 18.40
C LYS A 367 -0.92 -17.96 18.37
N GLY A 368 -0.32 -18.10 19.55
CA GLY A 368 1.13 -18.22 19.70
C GLY A 368 1.90 -16.89 19.64
N GLN A 369 1.20 -15.75 19.53
CA GLN A 369 1.81 -14.42 19.57
C GLN A 369 1.60 -13.77 20.93
N GLU A 370 2.49 -12.86 21.29
CA GLU A 370 2.44 -12.16 22.57
C GLU A 370 1.69 -10.83 22.46
N TRP A 371 0.89 -10.55 23.49
CA TRP A 371 0.24 -9.25 23.70
C TRP A 371 0.89 -8.57 24.90
N HIS A 372 1.43 -7.37 24.70
CA HIS A 372 2.06 -6.57 25.75
C HIS A 372 1.37 -5.23 25.93
N TYR A 373 1.53 -4.69 27.13
CA TYR A 373 1.16 -3.32 27.43
C TYR A 373 2.22 -2.37 26.85
N VAL A 374 1.78 -1.22 26.35
CA VAL A 374 2.64 -0.09 26.03
C VAL A 374 2.03 1.16 26.64
N ASN A 375 2.84 2.05 27.21
CA ASN A 375 2.31 3.33 27.66
C ASN A 375 1.91 4.22 26.47
N SER A 376 0.86 5.03 26.61
CA SER A 376 0.34 5.86 25.52
C SER A 376 1.37 6.85 24.94
N GLN A 377 2.34 7.31 25.74
CA GLN A 377 3.43 8.20 25.26
C GLN A 377 4.41 7.50 24.32
N SER A 378 4.52 6.17 24.42
CA SER A 378 5.36 5.34 23.57
C SER A 378 4.55 4.62 22.48
N ASN A 379 3.23 4.77 22.47
CA ASN A 379 2.36 4.13 21.48
C ASN A 379 2.31 4.96 20.18
N PRO A 380 2.93 4.51 19.07
CA PRO A 380 2.83 5.21 17.78
C PRO A 380 1.42 5.19 17.18
N ALA A 381 0.54 4.26 17.58
CA ALA A 381 -0.83 4.23 17.07
C ALA A 381 -1.66 5.45 17.54
N ASP A 382 -1.24 6.12 18.62
CA ASP A 382 -1.81 7.39 19.09
C ASP A 382 -1.65 8.53 18.06
N ASP A 383 -0.55 8.52 17.29
CA ASP A 383 -0.36 9.47 16.19
C ASP A 383 -1.43 9.30 15.09
N LEU A 384 -1.88 8.05 14.87
CA LEU A 384 -2.93 7.73 13.90
C LEU A 384 -4.30 8.15 14.39
N THR A 385 -4.59 8.04 15.69
CA THR A 385 -5.93 8.32 16.24
C THR A 385 -6.17 9.80 16.52
N LYS A 386 -5.12 10.54 16.91
CA LYS A 386 -5.13 12.01 17.07
C LYS A 386 -4.94 12.75 15.76
N GLY A 387 -4.19 12.14 14.84
CA GLY A 387 -3.79 12.73 13.59
C GLY A 387 -2.58 13.67 13.71
N LYS A 388 -1.92 13.93 12.57
CA LYS A 388 -0.73 14.79 12.49
C LYS A 388 -0.79 15.74 11.29
N LEU A 389 0.04 16.79 11.33
CA LEU A 389 0.30 17.59 10.15
C LEU A 389 1.17 16.79 9.18
N LEU A 390 1.00 17.04 7.89
CA LEU A 390 1.80 16.39 6.85
C LEU A 390 3.28 16.76 6.99
N THR A 391 3.56 18.02 7.36
CA THR A 391 4.92 18.50 7.64
C THR A 391 5.59 17.79 8.81
N ASP A 392 4.82 17.28 9.77
CA ASP A 392 5.36 16.50 10.90
C ASP A 392 5.74 15.08 10.48
N LEU A 393 5.09 14.54 9.45
CA LEU A 393 5.42 13.24 8.88
C LEU A 393 6.68 13.28 8.00
N VAL A 394 7.00 14.45 7.43
CA VAL A 394 8.23 14.67 6.63
C VAL A 394 9.48 14.57 7.51
N ARG A 395 9.40 15.06 8.76
CA ARG A 395 10.54 15.07 9.69
C ARG A 395 10.67 13.72 10.39
N PRO A 396 11.90 13.29 10.74
CA PRO A 396 12.09 12.13 11.62
C PRO A 396 11.23 12.25 12.87
N CYS A 397 10.36 11.27 13.11
CA CYS A 397 9.43 11.26 14.23
C CYS A 397 9.05 9.82 14.62
N ARG A 398 8.42 9.66 15.78
CA ARG A 398 7.94 8.35 16.27
C ARG A 398 7.12 7.56 15.24
N TRP A 399 6.33 8.24 14.41
CA TRP A 399 5.50 7.57 13.41
C TRP A 399 6.33 6.89 12.31
N ASN A 400 7.40 7.53 11.83
CA ASN A 400 8.19 6.99 10.73
C ASN A 400 9.34 6.09 11.18
N GLN A 401 9.84 6.27 12.40
CA GLN A 401 10.95 5.49 12.98
C GLN A 401 10.49 4.40 13.96
N GLY A 402 9.20 4.39 14.32
CA GLY A 402 8.72 3.59 15.43
C GLY A 402 9.10 4.18 16.79
N PRO A 403 8.64 3.57 17.89
CA PRO A 403 8.96 4.02 19.22
C PRO A 403 10.41 3.69 19.58
N ALA A 404 11.08 4.63 20.25
CA ALA A 404 12.52 4.60 20.49
C ALA A 404 13.01 3.35 21.23
N PHE A 405 12.16 2.75 22.09
CA PHE A 405 12.54 1.57 22.84
C PHE A 405 12.77 0.34 21.94
N LEU A 406 12.15 0.25 20.76
CA LEU A 406 12.39 -0.87 19.83
C LEU A 406 13.81 -0.89 19.28
N SER A 407 14.48 0.27 19.22
CA SER A 407 15.89 0.36 18.83
C SER A 407 16.85 -0.03 19.95
N GLN A 408 16.34 -0.30 21.16
CA GLN A 408 17.13 -0.72 22.31
C GLN A 408 17.10 -2.25 22.47
N PRO A 409 18.07 -2.83 23.19
CA PRO A 409 18.00 -4.22 23.65
C PRO A 409 16.71 -4.49 24.44
N PHE A 410 16.21 -5.73 24.34
CA PHE A 410 14.94 -6.15 24.94
C PHE A 410 14.86 -5.87 26.45
N GLU A 411 15.98 -5.95 27.15
CA GLU A 411 16.09 -5.72 28.59
C GLU A 411 15.80 -4.28 29.02
N LEU A 412 15.89 -3.32 28.09
CA LEU A 412 15.64 -1.90 28.35
C LEU A 412 14.22 -1.48 27.96
N TRP A 413 13.39 -2.41 27.49
CA TRP A 413 12.03 -2.09 27.10
C TRP A 413 11.20 -1.78 28.35
N LEU A 414 10.51 -0.64 28.32
CA LEU A 414 9.62 -0.24 29.41
C LEU A 414 8.38 -1.15 29.37
N HIS A 415 8.35 -2.15 30.26
CA HIS A 415 7.21 -3.05 30.47
C HIS A 415 6.11 -2.40 31.32
#